data_AF-A0A7X4HTZ1-F1
#
_entry.id   AF-A0A7X4HTZ1-F1
#
_cell.length_a   1.000
_cell.length_b   1.000
_cell.length_c   1.000
_cell.angle_alpha   90.00
_cell.angle_beta   90.00
_cell.angle_gamma   90.00
#
_symmetry.space_group_name_H-M   'P 1'
#
loop_
_entity.id
_entity.type
_entity.pdbx_description
1 polymer ?
#
loop_
_entity_poly.entity_id
_entity_poly.type
_entity_poly.pdbx_seq_one_letter_code
_entity_poly.pdbx_strand_id
1 'polypeptide(L)'
;MAVMSQSATQALQAHVNVVEETYEYCLAYAARGVNLQMALANDKLVRERLEKMAATLGELPGSFLALAEERGPQNGDRYRAFIEVMQRDSAAGRAAVQLVLAQPGITSQMVDNLNGMIHLRALLTDVFLLDEILRPDAVQPAHTPPAEDAERHVHEPGGASNQAPDGGQGGGGDSR
;
A
#
# COMPACT_ATOMS: atom_id res chain seq x y z
N MET A 1 -37.45 -15.94 4.64
CA MET A 1 -36.07 -15.47 4.87
C MET A 1 -35.50 -15.02 3.55
N ALA A 2 -35.51 -13.71 3.28
CA ALA A 2 -34.79 -13.17 2.14
C ALA A 2 -33.30 -13.18 2.50
N VAL A 3 -32.51 -13.99 1.80
CA VAL A 3 -31.05 -13.82 1.79
C VAL A 3 -30.83 -12.41 1.24
N MET A 4 -30.34 -11.48 2.06
CA MET A 4 -29.91 -10.19 1.57
C MET A 4 -28.71 -10.45 0.67
N SER A 5 -28.93 -10.38 -0.65
CA SER A 5 -27.85 -10.41 -1.63
C SER A 5 -26.94 -9.21 -1.35
N GLN A 6 -25.69 -9.48 -1.01
CA GLN A 6 -24.66 -8.45 -0.94
C GLN A 6 -24.51 -7.83 -2.35
N SER A 7 -24.46 -6.50 -2.45
CA SER A 7 -24.20 -5.86 -3.76
C SER A 7 -22.78 -6.16 -4.21
N ALA A 8 -22.50 -6.13 -5.52
CA ALA A 8 -21.15 -6.37 -6.02
C ALA A 8 -20.13 -5.35 -5.44
N THR A 9 -20.60 -4.13 -5.18
CA THR A 9 -19.80 -3.09 -4.48
C THR A 9 -19.39 -3.54 -3.07
N GLN A 10 -20.34 -4.04 -2.27
CA GLN A 10 -20.06 -4.50 -0.91
C GLN A 10 -19.15 -5.74 -0.90
N ALA A 11 -19.31 -6.64 -1.87
CA ALA A 11 -18.48 -7.82 -2.01
C ALA A 11 -17.02 -7.45 -2.34
N LEU A 12 -16.82 -6.56 -3.34
CA LEU A 12 -15.48 -6.09 -3.68
C LEU A 12 -14.83 -5.34 -2.51
N GLN A 13 -15.57 -4.45 -1.84
CA GLN A 13 -15.05 -3.73 -0.67
C GLN A 13 -14.63 -4.70 0.45
N ALA A 14 -15.41 -5.76 0.70
CA ALA A 14 -15.05 -6.75 1.69
C ALA A 14 -13.72 -7.46 1.33
N HIS A 15 -13.50 -7.76 0.05
CA HIS A 15 -12.23 -8.33 -0.40
C HIS A 15 -11.05 -7.35 -0.26
N VAL A 16 -11.23 -6.10 -0.67
CA VAL A 16 -10.24 -5.02 -0.50
C VAL A 16 -9.82 -4.91 0.98
N ASN A 17 -10.80 -4.78 1.89
CA ASN A 17 -10.54 -4.66 3.33
C ASN A 17 -9.76 -5.86 3.88
N VAL A 18 -10.09 -7.09 3.46
CA VAL A 18 -9.37 -8.29 3.92
C VAL A 18 -7.90 -8.27 3.49
N VAL A 19 -7.62 -7.85 2.26
CA VAL A 19 -6.26 -7.76 1.75
C VAL A 19 -5.48 -6.68 2.50
N GLU A 20 -6.07 -5.50 2.70
CA GLU A 20 -5.46 -4.39 3.44
C GLU A 20 -5.16 -4.75 4.90
N GLU A 21 -6.18 -5.20 5.65
CA GLU A 21 -6.03 -5.58 7.06
C GLU A 21 -5.03 -6.72 7.26
N THR A 22 -4.95 -7.66 6.31
CA THR A 22 -3.98 -8.75 6.38
C THR A 22 -2.57 -8.25 6.08
N TYR A 23 -2.42 -7.37 5.09
CA TYR A 23 -1.13 -6.79 4.75
C TYR A 23 -0.57 -5.92 5.89
N GLU A 24 -1.40 -5.06 6.49
CA GLU A 24 -1.02 -4.27 7.67
C GLU A 24 -0.58 -5.15 8.84
N TYR A 25 -1.34 -6.22 9.11
CA TYR A 25 -0.93 -7.22 10.10
C TYR A 25 0.42 -7.84 9.75
N CYS A 26 0.67 -8.18 8.48
CA CYS A 26 1.92 -8.78 8.03
C CYS A 26 3.11 -7.82 8.18
N LEU A 27 2.93 -6.51 7.97
CA LEU A 27 3.97 -5.51 8.25
C LEU A 27 4.36 -5.51 9.74
N ALA A 28 3.36 -5.48 10.63
CA ALA A 28 3.61 -5.58 12.06
C ALA A 28 4.23 -6.93 12.46
N TYR A 29 3.82 -8.01 11.82
CA TYR A 29 4.34 -9.35 12.06
C TYR A 29 5.82 -9.49 11.64
N ALA A 30 6.19 -8.94 10.49
CA ALA A 30 7.56 -8.92 10.00
C ALA A 30 8.50 -8.19 10.99
N ALA A 31 8.04 -7.10 11.60
CA ALA A 31 8.82 -6.34 12.58
C ALA A 31 9.03 -7.05 13.95
N ARG A 32 8.28 -8.11 14.25
CA ARG A 32 8.32 -8.78 15.58
C ARG A 32 9.52 -9.70 15.80
N GLY A 33 10.25 -10.09 14.75
CA GLY A 33 11.40 -11.00 14.88
C GLY A 33 11.04 -12.43 15.32
N VAL A 34 9.84 -12.92 15.00
CA VAL A 34 9.38 -14.28 15.29
C VAL A 34 10.25 -15.29 14.55
N ASN A 35 11.00 -16.10 15.31
CA ASN A 35 11.78 -17.22 14.78
C ASN A 35 10.95 -18.53 14.75
N LEU A 36 11.53 -19.60 14.20
CA LEU A 36 10.83 -20.87 14.02
C LEU A 36 10.32 -21.48 15.34
N GLN A 37 11.12 -21.44 16.41
CA GLN A 37 10.70 -22.01 17.70
C GLN A 37 9.49 -21.26 18.27
N MET A 38 9.47 -19.94 18.17
CA MET A 38 8.34 -19.10 18.58
C MET A 38 7.10 -19.35 17.71
N ALA A 39 7.30 -19.51 16.39
CA ALA A 39 6.21 -19.79 15.46
C ALA A 39 5.54 -21.14 15.74
N LEU A 40 6.33 -22.20 15.92
CA LEU A 40 5.83 -23.53 16.27
C LEU A 40 5.04 -23.55 17.59
N ALA A 41 5.34 -22.62 18.51
CA ALA A 41 4.60 -22.48 19.76
C ALA A 41 3.28 -21.70 19.57
N ASN A 42 3.23 -20.70 18.67
CA ASN A 42 2.07 -19.82 18.53
C ASN A 42 2.04 -19.00 17.22
N ASP A 43 1.61 -19.61 16.10
CA ASP A 43 1.40 -18.94 14.81
C ASP A 43 -0.06 -18.94 14.31
N LYS A 44 -1.02 -19.37 15.15
CA LYS A 44 -2.43 -19.55 14.75
C LYS A 44 -3.04 -18.33 14.05
N LEU A 45 -2.82 -17.13 14.61
CA LEU A 45 -3.41 -15.90 14.08
C LEU A 45 -2.81 -15.46 12.73
N VAL A 46 -1.49 -15.60 12.55
CA VAL A 46 -0.88 -15.29 11.24
C VAL A 46 -1.34 -16.28 10.19
N ARG A 47 -1.49 -17.56 10.56
CA ARG A 47 -2.03 -18.58 9.67
C ARG A 47 -3.46 -18.29 9.24
N GLU A 48 -4.34 -18.00 10.19
CA GLU A 48 -5.75 -17.65 9.94
C GLU A 48 -5.87 -16.46 8.97
N ARG A 49 -5.08 -15.40 9.20
CA ARG A 49 -5.07 -14.22 8.33
C ARG A 49 -4.56 -14.53 6.93
N LEU A 50 -3.47 -15.28 6.80
CA LEU A 50 -2.94 -15.67 5.49
C LEU A 50 -3.87 -16.64 4.74
N GLU A 51 -4.57 -17.54 5.43
CA GLU A 51 -5.60 -18.39 4.83
C GLU A 51 -6.76 -17.56 4.27
N LYS A 52 -7.25 -16.59 5.08
CA LYS A 52 -8.30 -15.66 4.67
C LYS A 52 -7.87 -14.86 3.44
N MET A 53 -6.66 -14.30 3.45
CA MET A 53 -6.09 -13.59 2.31
C MET A 53 -5.97 -14.50 1.08
N ALA A 54 -5.45 -15.72 1.20
CA ALA A 54 -5.33 -16.66 0.08
C ALA A 54 -6.69 -17.00 -0.57
N ALA A 55 -7.75 -17.14 0.23
CA ALA A 55 -9.10 -17.32 -0.28
C ALA A 55 -9.57 -16.07 -1.03
N THR A 56 -9.46 -14.90 -0.41
CA THR A 56 -9.85 -13.61 -0.99
C THR A 56 -9.11 -13.30 -2.29
N LEU A 57 -7.80 -13.56 -2.39
CA LEU A 57 -7.06 -13.35 -3.63
C LEU A 57 -7.62 -14.18 -4.80
N GLY A 58 -8.19 -15.35 -4.51
CA GLY A 58 -8.86 -16.19 -5.51
C GLY A 58 -10.18 -15.63 -6.02
N GLU A 59 -10.87 -14.81 -5.23
CA GLU A 59 -12.20 -14.29 -5.52
C GLU A 59 -12.16 -12.84 -6.01
N LEU A 60 -11.09 -12.11 -5.69
CA LEU A 60 -10.93 -10.68 -5.96
C LEU A 60 -11.19 -10.30 -7.44
N PRO A 61 -10.60 -10.96 -8.46
CA PRO A 61 -10.85 -10.59 -9.85
C PRO A 61 -12.32 -10.81 -10.27
N GLY A 62 -12.94 -11.86 -9.75
CA GLY A 62 -14.35 -12.15 -10.00
C GLY A 62 -15.28 -11.09 -9.38
N SER A 63 -14.96 -10.62 -8.16
CA SER A 63 -15.73 -9.55 -7.53
C SER A 63 -15.63 -8.22 -8.28
N PHE A 64 -14.46 -7.90 -8.85
CA PHE A 64 -14.32 -6.70 -9.67
C PHE A 64 -15.08 -6.81 -10.99
N LEU A 65 -15.05 -7.97 -11.66
CA LEU A 65 -15.85 -8.22 -12.86
C LEU A 65 -17.35 -8.07 -12.57
N ALA A 66 -17.84 -8.67 -11.49
CA ALA A 66 -19.24 -8.57 -11.10
C ALA A 66 -19.67 -7.11 -10.85
N LEU A 67 -18.80 -6.32 -10.20
CA LEU A 67 -19.05 -4.89 -10.01
C LEU A 67 -19.08 -4.12 -11.34
N ALA A 68 -18.14 -4.43 -12.24
CA ALA A 68 -18.08 -3.79 -13.55
C ALA A 68 -19.40 -3.97 -14.30
N GLU A 69 -19.86 -5.22 -14.39
CA GLU A 69 -21.11 -5.60 -15.06
C GLU A 69 -22.35 -5.00 -14.37
N GLU A 70 -22.39 -4.97 -13.04
CA GLU A 70 -23.45 -4.31 -12.25
C GLU A 70 -23.56 -2.81 -12.58
N ARG A 71 -22.41 -2.13 -12.79
CA ARG A 71 -22.36 -0.72 -13.18
C ARG A 71 -22.61 -0.48 -14.67
N GLY A 72 -22.68 -1.53 -15.50
CA GLY A 72 -22.91 -1.42 -16.93
C GLY A 72 -22.49 -2.68 -17.70
N PRO A 73 -23.36 -3.30 -18.51
CA PRO A 73 -23.06 -4.55 -19.22
C PRO A 73 -21.78 -4.52 -20.09
N GLN A 74 -21.46 -3.37 -20.68
CA GLN A 74 -20.28 -3.16 -21.51
C GLN A 74 -18.97 -2.97 -20.72
N ASN A 75 -19.05 -2.77 -19.40
CA ASN A 75 -17.87 -2.51 -18.58
C ASN A 75 -16.99 -3.76 -18.41
N GLY A 76 -17.57 -4.97 -18.46
CA GLY A 76 -16.80 -6.21 -18.45
C GLY A 76 -15.81 -6.25 -19.61
N ASP A 77 -16.25 -5.87 -20.81
CA ASP A 77 -15.38 -5.74 -21.98
C ASP A 77 -14.41 -4.57 -21.85
N ARG A 78 -14.88 -3.42 -21.35
CA ARG A 78 -14.05 -2.22 -21.16
C ARG A 78 -12.87 -2.45 -20.22
N TYR A 79 -13.07 -3.23 -19.17
CA TYR A 79 -12.07 -3.48 -18.12
C TYR A 79 -11.38 -4.84 -18.26
N ARG A 80 -11.70 -5.61 -19.31
CA ARG A 80 -11.18 -6.97 -19.55
C ARG A 80 -9.66 -7.06 -19.38
N ALA A 81 -8.91 -6.15 -20.01
CA ALA A 81 -7.45 -6.15 -19.94
C ALA A 81 -6.92 -5.97 -18.50
N PHE A 82 -7.56 -5.12 -17.70
CA PHE A 82 -7.17 -4.94 -16.30
C PHE A 82 -7.57 -6.13 -15.43
N ILE A 83 -8.75 -6.73 -15.68
CA ILE A 83 -9.19 -7.95 -15.02
C ILE A 83 -8.18 -9.09 -15.27
N GLU A 84 -7.65 -9.23 -16.48
CA GLU A 84 -6.62 -10.22 -16.82
C GLU A 84 -5.30 -9.99 -16.06
N VAL A 85 -4.87 -8.74 -15.91
CA VAL A 85 -3.70 -8.38 -15.08
C VAL A 85 -3.94 -8.79 -13.63
N MET A 86 -5.07 -8.39 -13.07
CA MET A 86 -5.44 -8.70 -11.69
C MET A 86 -5.55 -10.22 -11.47
N GLN A 87 -6.11 -10.98 -12.40
CA GLN A 87 -6.17 -12.44 -12.32
C GLN A 87 -4.78 -13.07 -12.21
N ARG A 88 -3.83 -12.60 -13.02
CA ARG A 88 -2.46 -13.08 -13.00
C ARG A 88 -1.77 -12.76 -11.67
N ASP A 89 -1.88 -11.52 -11.20
CA ASP A 89 -1.21 -11.10 -9.97
C ASP A 89 -1.87 -11.70 -8.72
N SER A 90 -3.20 -11.84 -8.71
CA SER A 90 -3.94 -12.64 -7.72
C SER A 90 -3.47 -14.08 -7.65
N ALA A 91 -3.31 -14.75 -8.80
CA ALA A 91 -2.85 -16.14 -8.84
C ALA A 91 -1.41 -16.28 -8.32
N ALA A 92 -0.52 -15.37 -8.75
CA ALA A 92 0.87 -15.37 -8.31
C ALA A 92 1.01 -15.06 -6.82
N GLY A 93 0.31 -14.03 -6.32
CA GLY A 93 0.27 -13.67 -4.90
C GLY A 93 -0.32 -14.79 -4.05
N ARG A 94 -1.43 -15.41 -4.49
CA ARG A 94 -2.04 -16.54 -3.79
C ARG A 94 -1.10 -17.74 -3.69
N ALA A 95 -0.39 -18.08 -4.77
CA ALA A 95 0.58 -19.17 -4.75
C ALA A 95 1.71 -18.91 -3.74
N ALA A 96 2.20 -17.67 -3.66
CA ALA A 96 3.21 -17.28 -2.68
C ALA A 96 2.70 -17.38 -1.23
N VAL A 97 1.48 -16.92 -0.95
CA VAL A 97 0.85 -17.05 0.37
C VAL A 97 0.67 -18.53 0.75
N GLN A 98 0.22 -19.37 -0.20
CA GLN A 98 0.07 -20.80 0.01
C GLN A 98 1.41 -21.50 0.30
N LEU A 99 2.49 -21.06 -0.32
CA LEU A 99 3.83 -21.58 -0.03
C LEU A 99 4.26 -21.27 1.41
N VAL A 100 3.97 -20.07 1.91
CA VAL A 100 4.22 -19.69 3.32
C VAL A 100 3.34 -20.50 4.26
N LEU A 101 2.05 -20.68 3.94
CA LEU A 101 1.12 -21.50 4.72
C LEU A 101 1.53 -22.97 4.79
N ALA A 102 2.23 -23.49 3.78
CA ALA A 102 2.70 -24.88 3.76
C ALA A 102 3.86 -25.14 4.75
N GLN A 103 4.44 -24.10 5.34
CA GLN A 103 5.55 -24.27 6.29
C GLN A 103 5.04 -24.73 7.66
N PRO A 104 5.83 -25.52 8.41
CA PRO A 104 5.45 -25.98 9.76
C PRO A 104 5.29 -24.84 10.78
N GLY A 105 6.03 -23.75 10.59
CA GLY A 105 5.91 -22.54 11.39
C GLY A 105 6.24 -21.32 10.53
N ILE A 106 5.44 -20.26 10.65
CA ILE A 106 5.59 -19.04 9.86
C ILE A 106 6.52 -18.08 10.61
N THR A 107 7.65 -17.71 10.02
CA THR A 107 8.62 -16.78 10.64
C THR A 107 8.41 -15.35 10.17
N SER A 108 8.87 -14.37 10.97
CA SER A 108 8.85 -12.96 10.56
C SER A 108 9.61 -12.72 9.25
N GLN A 109 10.74 -13.40 9.04
CA GLN A 109 11.51 -13.26 7.80
C GLN A 109 10.77 -13.83 6.58
N MET A 110 10.00 -14.91 6.74
CA MET A 110 9.16 -15.44 5.65
C MET A 110 8.08 -14.44 5.26
N VAL A 111 7.43 -13.81 6.25
CA VAL A 111 6.41 -12.79 6.01
C VAL A 111 7.02 -11.53 5.41
N ASP A 112 8.19 -11.10 5.86
CA ASP A 112 8.94 -9.98 5.28
C ASP A 112 9.28 -10.23 3.80
N ASN A 113 9.82 -11.41 3.50
CA ASN A 113 10.11 -11.80 2.13
C ASN A 113 8.85 -11.86 1.27
N LEU A 114 7.74 -12.37 1.81
CA LEU A 114 6.44 -12.39 1.13
C LEU A 114 5.97 -10.97 0.82
N ASN A 115 6.05 -10.04 1.78
CA ASN A 115 5.69 -8.63 1.59
C ASN A 115 6.56 -7.95 0.51
N GLY A 116 7.82 -8.37 0.39
CA GLY A 116 8.75 -7.90 -0.63
C GLY A 116 8.54 -8.49 -2.03
N MET A 117 7.68 -9.50 -2.20
CA MET A 117 7.46 -10.13 -3.51
C MET A 117 6.75 -9.18 -4.47
N ILE A 118 7.33 -8.99 -5.66
CA ILE A 118 6.82 -8.10 -6.70
C ILE A 118 5.36 -8.39 -7.04
N HIS A 119 4.98 -9.66 -7.17
CA HIS A 119 3.60 -10.05 -7.47
C HIS A 119 2.61 -9.60 -6.40
N LEU A 120 2.98 -9.70 -5.12
CA LEU A 120 2.13 -9.27 -4.03
C LEU A 120 2.06 -7.73 -3.96
N ARG A 121 3.19 -7.06 -4.17
CA ARG A 121 3.26 -5.59 -4.25
C ARG A 121 2.42 -5.01 -5.40
N ALA A 122 2.43 -5.66 -6.56
CA ALA A 122 1.61 -5.28 -7.71
C ALA A 122 0.13 -5.38 -7.36
N LEU A 123 -0.30 -6.55 -6.85
CA LEU A 123 -1.68 -6.80 -6.46
C LEU A 123 -2.20 -5.84 -5.38
N LEU A 124 -1.37 -5.51 -4.38
CA LEU A 124 -1.73 -4.51 -3.36
C LEU A 124 -1.93 -3.11 -3.98
N THR A 125 -1.14 -2.77 -5.00
CA THR A 125 -1.29 -1.50 -5.71
C THR A 125 -2.58 -1.49 -6.52
N ASP A 126 -2.94 -2.60 -7.16
CA ASP A 126 -4.22 -2.76 -7.85
C ASP A 126 -5.40 -2.59 -6.87
N VAL A 127 -5.31 -3.19 -5.68
CA VAL A 127 -6.33 -3.08 -4.62
C VAL A 127 -6.53 -1.63 -4.17
N PHE A 128 -5.44 -0.86 -3.97
CA PHE A 128 -5.56 0.56 -3.62
C PHE A 128 -6.21 1.40 -4.74
N LEU A 129 -5.90 1.09 -6.01
CA LEU A 129 -6.58 1.73 -7.14
C LEU A 129 -8.08 1.41 -7.14
N LEU A 130 -8.47 0.16 -6.86
CA LEU A 130 -9.87 -0.22 -6.75
C LEU A 130 -10.57 0.48 -5.58
N ASP A 131 -9.90 0.60 -4.43
CA ASP A 131 -10.48 1.25 -3.26
C ASP A 131 -10.83 2.72 -3.54
N GLU A 132 -9.94 3.46 -4.20
CA GLU A 132 -10.18 4.84 -4.64
C GLU A 132 -11.35 4.92 -5.64
N ILE A 133 -11.48 3.95 -6.56
CA ILE A 133 -12.61 3.87 -7.51
C ILE A 133 -13.94 3.57 -6.77
N LEU A 134 -13.89 2.86 -5.65
CA LEU A 134 -15.05 2.55 -4.83
C LEU A 134 -15.43 3.72 -3.91
N ARG A 135 -14.44 4.46 -3.42
CA ARG A 135 -14.59 5.49 -2.38
C ARG A 135 -13.77 6.77 -2.72
N PRO A 136 -14.10 7.49 -3.81
CA PRO A 136 -13.32 8.65 -4.25
C PRO A 136 -13.38 9.85 -3.27
N ASP A 137 -14.35 9.87 -2.36
CA ASP A 137 -14.51 10.90 -1.33
C ASP A 137 -13.98 10.46 0.04
N ALA A 138 -13.29 9.30 0.13
CA ALA A 138 -12.71 8.87 1.39
C ALA A 138 -11.65 9.88 1.86
N VAL A 139 -11.80 10.36 3.09
CA VAL A 139 -10.80 11.24 3.72
C VAL A 139 -9.52 10.44 3.88
N GLN A 140 -8.52 10.71 3.04
CA GLN A 140 -7.20 10.12 3.19
C GLN A 140 -6.62 10.54 4.55
N PRO A 141 -6.05 9.60 5.33
CA PRO A 141 -5.31 9.99 6.52
C PRO A 141 -4.21 10.94 6.08
N ALA A 142 -4.13 12.11 6.72
CA ALA A 142 -3.15 13.13 6.36
C ALA A 142 -1.77 12.48 6.29
N HIS A 143 -1.13 12.52 5.11
CA HIS A 143 0.28 12.19 4.98
C HIS A 143 1.02 13.12 5.94
N THR A 144 1.46 12.57 7.08
CA THR A 144 2.44 13.25 7.91
C THR A 144 3.74 13.08 7.13
N PRO A 145 4.31 14.13 6.53
CA PRO A 145 5.59 13.99 5.86
C PRO A 145 6.59 13.40 6.86
N PRO A 146 7.55 12.55 6.42
CA PRO A 146 8.66 12.16 7.28
C PRO A 146 9.25 13.43 7.86
N ALA A 147 9.56 13.45 9.16
CA ALA A 147 10.16 14.61 9.80
C ALA A 147 11.42 15.01 9.01
N GLU A 148 11.30 16.02 8.16
CA GLU A 148 12.41 16.56 7.40
C GLU A 148 13.38 17.19 8.40
N ASP A 149 14.57 16.58 8.52
CA ASP A 149 15.82 17.14 9.01
C ASP A 149 15.71 18.23 10.10
N ALA A 150 15.47 17.80 11.33
CA ALA A 150 15.73 18.63 12.53
C ALA A 150 17.23 18.88 12.81
N GLU A 151 18.15 18.49 11.91
CA GLU A 151 19.61 18.51 12.17
C GLU A 151 20.47 19.27 11.14
N ARG A 152 19.90 20.10 10.26
CA ARG A 152 20.70 21.11 9.54
C ARG A 152 20.33 22.51 9.99
N HIS A 153 21.02 22.99 11.02
CA HIS A 153 21.66 24.31 11.08
C HIS A 153 22.26 24.51 12.49
N VAL A 154 23.41 23.89 12.76
CA VAL A 154 24.36 24.45 13.73
C VAL A 154 25.45 25.10 12.91
N HIS A 155 25.37 26.43 12.74
CA HIS A 155 26.52 27.21 12.33
C HIS A 155 26.79 28.25 13.42
N GLU A 156 27.92 28.11 14.10
CA GLU A 156 28.41 29.00 15.16
C GLU A 156 28.63 30.44 14.67
N PRO A 157 28.51 31.46 15.53
CA PRO A 157 28.81 32.84 15.17
C PRO A 157 30.30 33.15 15.43
N GLY A 158 31.10 33.16 14.35
CA GLY A 158 32.49 33.60 14.35
C GLY A 158 32.68 34.99 13.74
N GLY A 159 32.84 36.00 14.60
CA GLY A 159 33.84 37.07 14.49
C GLY A 159 33.96 37.96 13.22
N ALA A 160 33.54 39.21 13.40
CA ALA A 160 34.26 40.47 13.10
C ALA A 160 34.40 41.01 11.65
N SER A 161 33.83 42.23 11.51
CA SER A 161 34.38 43.45 10.87
C SER A 161 34.75 43.41 9.38
N ASN A 162 34.18 44.30 8.56
CA ASN A 162 34.62 45.70 8.43
C ASN A 162 33.86 46.46 7.32
N GLN A 163 33.74 47.78 7.51
CA GLN A 163 33.60 48.86 6.50
C GLN A 163 32.29 49.11 5.76
N ALA A 164 31.62 50.18 6.17
CA ALA A 164 30.89 51.11 5.29
C ALA A 164 31.88 51.90 4.41
N PRO A 165 31.39 52.54 3.32
CA PRO A 165 31.26 53.98 3.47
C PRO A 165 29.95 54.58 2.92
N ASP A 166 29.78 55.80 3.40
CA ASP A 166 28.70 56.75 3.34
C ASP A 166 28.55 57.46 1.97
N GLY A 167 27.30 57.72 1.60
CA GLY A 167 26.74 58.91 0.93
C GLY A 167 27.48 59.66 -0.19
N GLY A 168 26.75 59.99 -1.27
CA GLY A 168 27.03 61.20 -2.06
C GLY A 168 26.52 61.23 -3.50
N GLN A 169 25.57 62.13 -3.78
CA GLN A 169 24.98 62.44 -5.09
C GLN A 169 25.87 63.30 -6.02
N GLY A 170 25.54 63.25 -7.32
CA GLY A 170 25.96 64.20 -8.37
C GLY A 170 26.61 63.46 -9.55
N GLY A 171 26.21 63.56 -10.82
CA GLY A 171 25.50 64.60 -11.55
C GLY A 171 26.27 64.84 -12.86
N GLY A 172 25.64 64.60 -14.00
CA GLY A 172 26.01 65.21 -15.29
C GLY A 172 27.03 64.49 -16.19
N GLY A 173 26.59 64.23 -17.43
CA GLY A 173 27.29 64.80 -18.60
C GLY A 173 28.27 63.94 -19.40
N ASP A 174 27.73 63.40 -20.49
CA ASP A 174 28.20 63.58 -21.89
C ASP A 174 29.41 62.80 -22.46
N SER A 175 29.09 62.09 -23.55
CA SER A 175 29.81 61.82 -24.80
C SER A 175 31.34 61.96 -24.86
N ARG A 176 32.05 60.85 -25.10
CA ARG A 176 32.62 60.43 -26.40
C ARG A 176 33.51 59.19 -26.25
#